data_AF-A0A0Q4KE00-F1
#
_entry.id   AF-A0A0Q4KE00-F1
#
_cell.length_a   1.000
_cell.length_b   1.000
_cell.length_c   1.000
_cell.angle_alpha   90.00
_cell.angle_beta   90.00
_cell.angle_gamma   90.00
#
_symmetry.space_group_name_H-M   'P 1'
#
loop_
_entity.id
_entity.type
_entity.pdbx_description
1 polymer ?
#
loop_
_entity_poly.entity_id
_entity_poly.type
_entity_poly.pdbx_seq_one_letter_code
_entity_poly.pdbx_strand_id
1 'polypeptide(L)' 'MQSLYYVMAILGCGDDGTACQQVRTETVRYESVAACQAAMAGALQRSTDVSFPVVQAACQRSGVMTADSTPRRRG' A
#
# COMPACT_ATOMS: atom_id res chain seq x y z
N MET A 1 20.01 -16.56 3.50
CA MET A 1 19.13 -15.90 4.49
C MET A 1 18.16 -15.02 3.73
N GLN A 2 16.85 -15.24 3.86
CA GLN A 2 15.83 -14.49 3.14
C GLN A 2 15.34 -13.35 4.05
N SER A 3 15.77 -12.12 3.75
CA SER A 3 15.38 -10.94 4.50
C SER A 3 13.92 -10.64 4.26
N LEU A 4 13.12 -10.69 5.32
CA LEU A 4 11.73 -10.28 5.31
C LEU A 4 11.69 -8.77 5.49
N TYR A 5 11.03 -8.07 4.57
CA TYR A 5 10.79 -6.65 4.71
C TYR A 5 9.31 -6.35 4.51
N TYR A 6 8.88 -5.22 5.04
CA TYR A 6 7.53 -4.70 4.89
C TYR A 6 7.60 -3.47 3.99
N VAL A 7 6.66 -3.38 3.06
CA VAL A 7 6.49 -2.22 2.19
C VAL A 7 5.12 -1.63 2.47
N MET A 8 4.99 -0.34 2.21
CA MET A 8 3.72 0.34 2.38
C MET A 8 3.08 0.58 1.03
N ALA A 9 1.84 0.11 0.87
CA ALA A 9 1.00 0.44 -0.26
C ALA A 9 0.03 1.54 0.16
N ILE A 10 -0.14 2.53 -0.72
CA ILE A 10 -1.18 3.54 -0.62
C ILE A 10 -2.35 3.09 -1.48
N LEU A 11 -3.50 3.01 -0.85
CA LEU A 11 -4.76 2.60 -1.45
C LEU A 11 -5.64 3.85 -1.63
N GLY A 12 -6.15 4.04 -2.82
CA GLY A 12 -7.24 4.96 -3.09
C GLY A 12 -8.56 4.19 -3.08
N CYS A 13 -9.50 4.63 -2.26
CA CYS A 13 -10.83 4.03 -2.15
C CYS A 13 -11.88 5.00 -2.69
N GLY A 14 -12.99 4.44 -3.20
CA GLY A 14 -14.17 5.22 -3.58
C GLY A 14 -14.87 5.87 -2.38
N ASP A 15 -15.95 6.61 -2.64
CA ASP A 15 -16.68 7.38 -1.62
C ASP A 15 -17.24 6.52 -0.48
N ASP A 16 -17.50 5.24 -0.73
CA ASP A 16 -17.98 4.28 0.27
C ASP A 16 -16.84 3.63 1.09
N GLY A 17 -15.59 3.86 0.72
CA GLY A 17 -14.40 3.28 1.37
C GLY A 17 -14.26 1.76 1.19
N THR A 18 -15.10 1.10 0.39
CA THR A 18 -15.10 -0.36 0.26
C THR A 18 -14.28 -0.85 -0.94
N ALA A 19 -14.33 -0.12 -2.05
CA ALA A 19 -13.59 -0.42 -3.26
C ALA A 19 -12.24 0.29 -3.26
N CYS A 20 -11.25 -0.31 -2.58
CA CYS A 20 -9.89 0.22 -2.50
C CYS A 20 -8.98 -0.42 -3.56
N GLN A 21 -8.23 0.40 -4.28
CA GLN A 21 -7.20 -0.05 -5.22
C GLN A 21 -5.85 0.56 -4.88
N GLN A 22 -4.77 -0.16 -5.18
CA GLN A 22 -3.42 0.36 -4.98
C GLN A 22 -3.12 1.43 -6.02
N VAL A 23 -2.96 2.67 -5.55
CA VAL A 23 -2.68 3.83 -6.40
C VAL A 23 -1.21 4.19 -6.40
N ARG A 24 -0.48 3.81 -5.34
CA ARG A 24 0.94 4.07 -5.17
C ARG A 24 1.58 3.08 -4.21
N THR A 25 2.87 2.80 -4.41
CA THR A 25 3.68 1.97 -3.51
C THR A 25 4.83 2.82 -2.99
N GLU A 26 5.05 2.84 -1.68
CA GLU A 26 6.23 3.47 -1.10
C GLU A 26 7.46 2.60 -1.36
N THR A 27 8.54 3.22 -1.81
CA THR A 27 9.83 2.55 -2.04
C THR A 27 10.54 2.18 -0.73
N VAL A 28 10.14 2.81 0.39
CA VAL A 28 10.71 2.59 1.71
C VAL A 28 10.39 1.17 2.20
N ARG A 29 11.42 0.47 2.65
CA ARG A 29 11.32 -0.88 3.23
C ARG A 29 11.52 -0.80 4.74
N TYR A 30 10.66 -1.47 5.48
CA TYR A 30 10.70 -1.54 6.93
C TYR A 30 11.08 -2.96 7.37
N GLU A 31 11.84 -3.08 8.45
CA GLU A 31 12.25 -4.38 8.99
C GLU A 31 11.15 -5.05 9.83
N SER A 32 10.16 -4.27 10.28
CA SER A 32 9.05 -4.76 11.10
C SER A 32 7.71 -4.12 10.72
N VAL A 33 6.63 -4.82 11.04
CA VAL A 33 5.26 -4.31 10.83
C VAL A 33 4.98 -3.08 11.68
N ALA A 34 5.50 -3.03 12.92
CA ALA A 34 5.33 -1.90 13.82
C ALA A 34 6.01 -0.63 13.26
N ALA A 35 7.22 -0.77 12.69
CA ALA A 35 7.90 0.34 12.03
C ALA A 35 7.14 0.84 10.81
N CYS A 36 6.59 -0.08 10.00
CA CYS A 36 5.74 0.28 8.87
C CYS A 36 4.49 1.03 9.34
N GLN A 37 3.79 0.53 10.36
CA GLN A 37 2.57 1.14 10.89
C GLN A 37 2.81 2.54 11.45
N ALA A 38 3.89 2.74 12.21
CA ALA A 38 4.27 4.04 12.75
C ALA A 38 4.52 5.07 11.63
N ALA A 39 4.99 4.64 10.47
CA ALA A 39 5.25 5.51 9.33
C ALA A 39 4.00 5.79 8.46
N MET A 40 2.89 5.05 8.64
CA MET A 40 1.70 5.15 7.79
C MET A 40 1.11 6.56 7.79
N ALA A 41 0.99 7.20 8.95
CA ALA A 41 0.45 8.55 9.06
C ALA A 41 1.25 9.56 8.22
N GLY A 42 2.58 9.51 8.29
CA GLY A 42 3.44 10.37 7.50
C GLY A 42 3.37 10.08 6.00
N ALA A 43 3.16 8.83 5.59
CA ALA A 43 2.96 8.48 4.18
C ALA A 43 1.61 8.98 3.64
N LEU A 44 0.53 8.90 4.44
CA LEU A 44 -0.77 9.49 4.09
C LEU A 44 -0.66 10.99 3.88
N GLN A 45 0.03 11.70 4.77
CA GLN A 45 0.25 13.15 4.64
C GLN A 45 1.01 13.53 3.35
N ARG A 46 1.88 12.64 2.84
CA ARG A 46 2.58 12.82 1.55
C ARG A 46 1.82 12.25 0.35
N SER A 47 0.62 11.72 0.56
CA SER A 47 -0.23 11.13 -0.47
C SER A 47 -1.47 11.97 -0.72
N THR A 48 -1.43 13.26 -0.34
CA THR A 48 -2.48 14.24 -0.58
C THR A 48 -2.67 14.58 -2.05
N ASP A 49 -1.70 14.23 -2.90
CA ASP A 49 -1.74 14.43 -4.35
C ASP A 49 -2.57 13.36 -5.08
N VAL A 50 -3.10 12.38 -4.36
CA VAL A 50 -3.92 11.30 -4.91
C VAL A 50 -5.36 11.79 -5.10
N SER A 51 -5.88 11.71 -6.32
CA SER A 51 -7.26 12.08 -6.66
C SER A 51 -8.28 11.00 -6.25
N PHE A 52 -8.34 10.67 -4.97
CA PHE A 52 -9.34 9.75 -4.40
C PHE A 52 -10.02 10.39 -3.20
N PRO A 53 -11.34 10.17 -3.02
CA PRO A 53 -12.09 10.72 -1.90
C PRO A 53 -11.61 10.17 -0.56
N VAL A 54 -11.14 8.91 -0.56
CA VAL A 54 -10.60 8.24 0.62
C VAL A 54 -9.23 7.67 0.28
N VAL A 55 -8.24 7.94 1.13
CA VAL A 55 -6.87 7.43 0.98
C VAL A 55 -6.49 6.65 2.23
N GLN A 56 -5.99 5.43 2.05
CA GLN A 56 -5.53 4.56 3.13
C GLN A 56 -4.12 4.05 2.86
N ALA A 57 -3.42 3.63 3.92
CA ALA A 57 -2.16 2.92 3.80
C ALA A 57 -2.37 1.48 4.24
N ALA A 58 -1.62 0.56 3.63
CA ALA A 58 -1.59 -0.83 3.99
C ALA A 58 -0.14 -1.30 4.07
N CYS A 59 0.25 -1.83 5.21
CA CYS A 59 1.56 -2.47 5.39
C CYS A 59 1.50 -3.90 4.83
N GLN A 60 2.17 -4.11 3.71
CA GLN A 60 2.29 -5.41 3.07
C GLN A 60 3.63 -6.03 3.42
N ARG A 61 3.63 -7.30 3.82
CA ARG A 61 4.86 -8.06 4.03
C ARG A 61 5.41 -8.47 2.66
N SER A 62 6.44 -7.77 2.19
CA SER A 62 7.15 -8.13 0.97
C SER A 62 8.33 -9.04 1.31
N GLY A 63 8.08 -10.34 1.25
CA GLY A 63 9.12 -11.35 1.05
C GLY A 63 8.75 -12.08 -0.23
N VAL A 64 9.49 -11.83 -1.32
CA VAL A 64 9.43 -12.54 -2.62
C VAL A 64 8.10 -13.24 -2.95
N MET A 65 6.99 -12.50 -2.93
CA MET A 65 5.78 -12.87 -3.63
C MET A 65 5.29 -11.58 -4.28
N THR A 66 5.79 -11.41 -5.50
CA THR A 66 5.31 -10.50 -6.52
C THR A 66 3.80 -10.34 -6.37
N ALA A 67 3.34 -9.11 -6.10
CA ALA A 67 1.93 -8.80 -6.22
C ALA A 67 1.55 -9.06 -7.68
N ASP A 68 0.97 -10.23 -7.93
CA ASP A 68 0.34 -10.59 -9.19
C ASP A 68 -0.93 -9.75 -9.30
N SER A 69 -0.76 -8.48 -9.68
CA SER A 69 -1.85 -7.68 -10.19
C SER A 69 -2.08 -8.10 -11.64
N THR A 70 -2.58 -9.32 -11.86
CA THR A 70 -3.15 -9.67 -13.16
C THR A 70 -4.53 -9.01 -13.26
N PRO A 71 -4.74 -7.96 -14.09
CA PRO A 71 -6.08 -7.45 -14.33
C PRO A 71 -6.84 -8.54 -15.08
N ARG A 72 -7.80 -9.18 -14.41
CA ARG A 72 -8.65 -10.19 -15.04
C ARG A 72 -9.63 -9.49 -15.99
N ARG A 73 -9.19 -9.23 -17.23
CA ARG A 73 -10.12 -9.04 -18.36
C ARG A 73 -10.95 -10.33 -18.50
N ARG A 74 -12.25 -10.21 -18.23
CA ARG A 74 -13.34 -11.02 -18.80
C ARG A 74 -14.39 -9.99 -19.22
N GLY A 75 -14.83 -9.90 -20.46
CA GLY A 75 -14.89 -10.88 -21.54
C GLY A 75 -16.23 -10.59 -22.20
#